data_AF-G0R7B3-F1
#
_entry.id   AF-G0R7B3-F1
#
_cell.length_a   1.000
_cell.length_b   1.000
_cell.length_c   1.000
_cell.angle_alpha   90.00
_cell.angle_beta   90.00
_cell.angle_gamma   90.00
#
_symmetry.space_group_name_H-M   'P 1'
#
loop_
_entity.id
_entity.type
_entity.pdbx_description
1 polymer ?
#
loop_
_entity_poly.entity_id
_entity_poly.type
_entity_poly.pdbx_seq_one_letter_code
_entity_poly.pdbx_strand_id
1 'polypeptide(L)'
;MRDAQHDFAEVRKRQSTSLEEAVKEYRRRYGIPPPPHFDKWYDFAVSNKVQLIDEFDTIHDMMTPYWGLQPRTLRARVTEALGYDNGLLGVAIRDHEITHMEHGFEWQKNATKGMMDKFLQYLPDMDLAFNIHDEPRVVVPHDDLSRLVSKAKDETMAALSGKTKLVNDFSARPSDLNDGKTFKETKLTRFSNIRHQSTWADSRLSCPPDSQARILEDERADDLSRYGVSDLAFVYNATAMSDICLTPSLSSTYGFFDRPNTFMITHDLLPVFSQSKISSYGDIVYPSPWYWYKKVAYNESNDMSWDDKESKLYWRGSTTGGYSRNGGWRRHHRQHFVQKINSKEQAKIMANSGTPESPQWEPKEVPRGDYQKLVDVHFSHVGQCDPGDCEAQKQFFDVVDPVDQQDAWGYKYLLDMDGNAFSGRFYAFLQSRSLTFKLALFREWHGEWLRPWVHYVPLSLQGDDWLEAVRFVDEDPEGAAEGRKIAEESREWANRAVRKEDMEVWFFRLLLEYARVIDDNRENLGFQIRAGRA
;
A
#
# COMPACT_ATOMS: atom_id res chain seq x y z
N MET A 1 -14.52 -4.18 15.63
CA MET A 1 -15.19 -3.03 14.97
C MET A 1 -15.25 -1.80 15.88
N ARG A 2 -15.92 -1.86 17.04
CA ARG A 2 -16.07 -0.72 17.96
C ARG A 2 -14.73 -0.09 18.39
N ASP A 3 -13.74 -0.91 18.77
CA ASP A 3 -12.41 -0.41 19.15
C ASP A 3 -11.74 0.36 18.00
N ALA A 4 -11.80 -0.16 16.78
CA ALA A 4 -11.25 0.53 15.60
C ALA A 4 -11.94 1.88 15.33
N GLN A 5 -13.27 1.95 15.51
CA GLN A 5 -14.02 3.20 15.38
C GLN A 5 -13.63 4.21 16.47
N HIS A 6 -13.46 3.75 17.71
CA HIS A 6 -13.01 4.58 18.82
C HIS A 6 -11.58 5.11 18.60
N ASP A 7 -10.65 4.23 18.26
CA ASP A 7 -9.25 4.59 18.00
C ASP A 7 -9.14 5.60 16.86
N PHE A 8 -9.92 5.41 15.79
CA PHE A 8 -9.97 6.34 14.68
C PHE A 8 -10.55 7.71 15.08
N ALA A 9 -11.58 7.74 15.93
CA ALA A 9 -12.12 8.99 16.46
C ALA A 9 -11.08 9.75 17.31
N GLU A 10 -10.31 9.04 18.15
CA GLU A 10 -9.24 9.65 18.94
C GLU A 10 -8.08 10.14 18.06
N VAL A 11 -7.71 9.40 17.00
CA VAL A 11 -6.77 9.88 15.99
C VAL A 11 -7.26 11.20 15.38
N ARG A 12 -8.52 11.30 14.97
CA ARG A 12 -9.08 12.54 14.39
C ARG A 12 -9.10 13.70 15.38
N LYS A 13 -9.36 13.43 16.65
CA LYS A 13 -9.47 14.45 17.70
C LYS A 13 -8.13 15.07 18.09
N ARG A 14 -7.04 14.31 18.01
CA ARG A 14 -5.69 14.75 18.44
C ARG A 14 -4.89 15.49 17.35
N GLN A 15 -5.46 15.70 16.16
CA GLN A 15 -4.75 16.33 15.05
C GLN A 15 -4.39 17.79 15.39
N SER A 16 -3.18 18.19 14.99
CA SER A 16 -2.65 19.54 15.19
C SER A 16 -3.50 20.60 14.47
N THR A 17 -3.81 21.67 15.19
CA THR A 17 -4.66 22.77 14.70
C THR A 17 -3.89 24.05 14.36
N SER A 18 -2.59 24.06 14.65
CA SER A 18 -1.66 25.14 14.32
C SER A 18 -0.33 24.59 13.80
N LEU A 19 0.46 25.44 13.15
CA LEU A 19 1.82 25.10 12.73
C LEU A 19 2.70 24.77 13.93
N GLU A 20 2.55 25.50 15.04
CA GLU A 20 3.23 25.26 16.31
C GLU A 20 2.97 23.86 16.86
N GLU A 21 1.71 23.44 16.88
CA GLU A 21 1.32 22.08 17.30
C GLU A 21 1.89 21.03 16.36
N ALA A 22 1.78 21.21 15.04
CA ALA A 22 2.28 20.25 14.05
C ALA A 22 3.80 20.06 14.13
N VAL A 23 4.56 21.14 14.36
CA VAL A 23 6.02 21.08 14.55
C VAL A 23 6.37 20.37 15.86
N LYS A 24 5.61 20.62 16.93
CA LYS A 24 5.81 19.96 18.22
C LYS A 24 5.52 18.47 18.12
N GLU A 25 4.42 18.10 17.46
CA GLU A 25 4.00 16.72 17.26
C GLU A 25 4.98 15.96 16.37
N TYR A 26 5.45 16.57 15.27
CA TYR A 26 6.51 16.02 14.43
C TYR A 26 7.75 15.65 15.26
N ARG A 27 8.23 16.58 16.10
CA ARG A 27 9.40 16.34 16.96
C ARG A 27 9.14 15.25 17.99
N ARG A 28 7.94 15.22 18.57
CA ARG A 28 7.53 14.18 19.53
C ARG A 28 7.55 12.79 18.89
N ARG A 29 7.06 12.67 17.65
CA ARG A 29 7.00 11.39 16.92
C ARG A 29 8.37 10.93 16.43
N TYR A 30 9.11 11.82 15.79
CA TYR A 30 10.28 11.43 14.99
C TYR A 30 11.63 11.76 15.63
N GLY A 31 11.65 12.50 16.74
CA GLY A 31 12.89 12.86 17.46
C GLY A 31 13.83 13.82 16.70
N ILE A 32 13.44 14.29 15.52
CA ILE A 32 14.19 15.26 14.69
C ILE A 32 13.29 16.46 14.34
N PRO A 33 13.86 17.63 14.01
CA PRO A 33 13.09 18.76 13.48
C PRO A 33 12.42 18.40 12.14
N PRO A 34 11.31 19.06 11.76
CA PRO A 34 10.75 18.93 10.42
C PRO A 34 11.72 19.39 9.32
N PRO A 35 11.58 18.94 8.07
CA PRO A 35 12.43 19.39 6.96
C PRO A 35 12.21 20.88 6.64
N PRO A 36 13.11 21.52 5.89
CA PRO A 36 12.85 22.84 5.30
C PRO A 36 11.51 22.88 4.55
N HIS A 37 10.88 24.06 4.52
CA HIS A 37 9.56 24.30 3.90
C HIS A 37 8.38 23.54 4.53
N PHE A 38 8.53 23.05 5.76
CA PHE A 38 7.42 22.44 6.50
C PHE A 38 6.24 23.39 6.72
N ASP A 39 6.48 24.69 6.92
CA ASP A 39 5.44 25.72 6.96
C ASP A 39 4.65 25.79 5.65
N LYS A 40 5.33 25.72 4.51
CA LYS A 40 4.69 25.71 3.19
C LYS A 40 3.85 24.47 2.97
N TRP A 41 4.35 23.32 3.41
CA TRP A 41 3.57 22.09 3.41
C TRP A 41 2.35 22.19 4.32
N TYR A 42 2.48 22.73 5.53
CA TYR A 42 1.36 22.91 6.47
C TYR A 42 0.29 23.83 5.88
N ASP A 43 0.67 24.99 5.33
CA ASP A 43 -0.24 25.91 4.64
C ASP A 43 -0.96 25.23 3.47
N PHE A 44 -0.23 24.41 2.69
CA PHE A 44 -0.79 23.63 1.60
C PHE A 44 -1.78 22.57 2.09
N ALA A 45 -1.49 21.87 3.19
CA ALA A 45 -2.38 20.89 3.80
C ALA A 45 -3.68 21.52 4.33
N VAL A 46 -3.56 22.63 5.06
CA VAL A 46 -4.70 23.35 5.65
C VAL A 46 -5.59 23.96 4.56
N SER A 47 -5.00 24.62 3.56
CA SER A 47 -5.76 25.21 2.45
C SER A 47 -6.54 24.17 1.62
N ASN A 48 -6.00 22.94 1.52
CA ASN A 48 -6.67 21.82 0.87
C ASN A 48 -7.62 21.02 1.79
N LYS A 49 -7.78 21.44 3.06
CA LYS A 49 -8.68 20.83 4.06
C LYS A 49 -8.34 19.36 4.34
N VAL A 50 -7.06 19.02 4.42
CA VAL A 50 -6.62 17.67 4.79
C VAL A 50 -7.10 17.33 6.20
N GLN A 51 -7.59 16.11 6.38
CA GLN A 51 -8.20 15.67 7.64
C GLN A 51 -7.18 15.18 8.67
N LEU A 52 -6.04 14.65 8.22
CA LEU A 52 -4.98 14.10 9.07
C LEU A 52 -3.67 14.85 8.83
N ILE A 53 -3.32 15.75 9.74
CA ILE A 53 -2.12 16.59 9.66
C ILE A 53 -0.89 15.86 10.23
N ASP A 54 -1.07 14.95 11.18
CA ASP A 54 0.07 14.35 11.90
C ASP A 54 0.34 12.89 11.52
N GLU A 55 -0.52 12.25 10.73
CA GLU A 55 -0.42 10.82 10.41
C GLU A 55 0.39 10.59 9.11
N PHE A 56 1.72 10.69 9.22
CA PHE A 56 2.69 10.51 8.13
C PHE A 56 3.87 9.59 8.51
N ASP A 57 3.68 8.71 9.49
CA ASP A 57 4.72 7.86 10.06
C ASP A 57 5.31 6.92 8.99
N THR A 58 4.49 6.49 8.01
CA THR A 58 4.95 5.69 6.86
C THR A 58 6.08 6.40 6.10
N ILE A 59 6.02 7.72 5.93
CA ILE A 59 7.09 8.48 5.25
C ILE A 59 8.36 8.41 6.08
N HIS A 60 8.26 8.66 7.39
CA HIS A 60 9.42 8.61 8.28
C HIS A 60 10.09 7.23 8.29
N ASP A 61 9.29 6.17 8.43
CA ASP A 61 9.76 4.79 8.47
C ASP A 61 10.45 4.40 7.15
N MET A 62 9.87 4.79 6.00
CA MET A 62 10.49 4.54 4.69
C MET A 62 11.77 5.33 4.47
N MET A 63 11.87 6.56 4.98
CA MET A 63 13.06 7.40 4.82
C MET A 63 14.20 6.99 5.74
N THR A 64 13.89 6.40 6.91
CA THR A 64 14.88 6.09 7.95
C THR A 64 16.10 5.30 7.43
N PRO A 65 15.96 4.17 6.70
CA PRO A 65 17.12 3.43 6.20
C PRO A 65 18.05 4.26 5.30
N TYR A 66 17.49 5.21 4.54
CA TYR A 66 18.26 6.04 3.61
C TYR A 66 19.16 7.06 4.33
N TRP A 67 18.83 7.45 5.57
CA TRP A 67 19.74 8.23 6.42
C TRP A 67 21.04 7.47 6.75
N GLY A 68 21.08 6.13 6.68
CA GLY A 68 22.28 5.33 6.91
C GLY A 68 23.34 5.44 5.80
N LEU A 69 22.95 5.91 4.61
CA LEU A 69 23.83 6.12 3.46
C LEU A 69 24.20 7.60 3.29
N GLN A 70 25.38 7.86 2.72
CA GLN A 70 25.76 9.22 2.36
C GLN A 70 24.84 9.78 1.25
N PRO A 71 24.47 11.07 1.28
CA PRO A 71 23.63 11.69 0.27
C PRO A 71 24.12 11.47 -1.18
N ARG A 72 25.42 11.65 -1.41
CA ARG A 72 26.07 11.39 -2.70
C ARG A 72 25.93 9.94 -3.18
N THR A 73 25.94 8.96 -2.27
CA THR A 73 25.73 7.55 -2.62
C THR A 73 24.31 7.31 -3.12
N LEU A 74 23.32 7.95 -2.49
CA LEU A 74 21.93 7.86 -2.91
C LEU A 74 21.73 8.45 -4.32
N ARG A 75 22.23 9.67 -4.54
CA ARG A 75 22.18 10.34 -5.85
C ARG A 75 22.87 9.50 -6.93
N ALA A 76 24.06 8.97 -6.65
CA ALA A 76 24.78 8.11 -7.59
C ALA A 76 24.01 6.82 -7.94
N ARG A 77 23.33 6.19 -6.96
CA ARG A 77 22.49 5.01 -7.21
C ARG A 77 21.28 5.34 -8.08
N VAL A 78 20.64 6.49 -7.89
CA VAL A 78 19.55 6.96 -8.75
C VAL A 78 20.06 7.26 -10.16
N THR A 79 21.19 7.96 -10.31
CA THR A 79 21.81 8.21 -11.63
C THR A 79 22.12 6.91 -12.37
N GLU A 80 22.68 5.90 -11.68
CA GLU A 80 22.95 4.58 -12.26
C GLU A 80 21.65 3.89 -12.70
N ALA A 81 20.61 3.93 -11.86
CA ALA A 81 19.32 3.30 -12.15
C ALA A 81 18.59 3.94 -13.33
N LEU A 82 18.66 5.26 -13.47
CA LEU A 82 18.05 6.00 -14.58
C LEU A 82 18.87 5.94 -15.87
N GLY A 83 20.18 5.69 -15.78
CA GLY A 83 21.06 5.56 -16.94
C GLY A 83 20.97 4.23 -17.69
N TYR A 84 20.11 3.29 -17.24
CA TYR A 84 19.92 1.98 -17.85
C TYR A 84 18.42 1.69 -17.98
N ASP A 85 18.01 0.89 -18.96
CA ASP A 85 16.61 0.47 -19.12
C ASP A 85 16.19 -0.54 -18.04
N ASN A 86 15.87 0.00 -16.86
CA ASN A 86 15.41 -0.75 -15.70
C ASN A 86 13.87 -0.77 -15.57
N GLY A 87 13.14 -0.23 -16.53
CA GLY A 87 11.70 0.01 -16.38
C GLY A 87 11.40 1.04 -15.29
N LEU A 88 12.04 2.20 -15.37
CA LEU A 88 11.85 3.32 -14.45
C LEU A 88 11.49 4.57 -15.24
N LEU A 89 10.52 5.34 -14.78
CA LEU A 89 10.25 6.70 -15.21
C LEU A 89 11.22 7.62 -14.46
N GLY A 90 12.12 8.26 -15.18
CA GLY A 90 13.05 9.25 -14.63
C GLY A 90 12.45 10.64 -14.66
N VAL A 91 12.63 11.41 -13.57
CA VAL A 91 12.21 12.81 -13.48
C VAL A 91 13.37 13.64 -12.89
N ALA A 92 13.80 14.68 -13.62
CA ALA A 92 14.80 15.63 -13.17
C ALA A 92 14.12 16.94 -12.80
N ILE A 93 14.32 17.39 -11.56
CA ILE A 93 13.89 18.70 -11.08
C ILE A 93 15.14 19.59 -11.02
N ARG A 94 15.10 20.76 -11.67
CA ARG A 94 16.14 21.78 -11.61
C ARG A 94 15.50 23.16 -11.51
N ASP A 95 16.04 24.03 -10.67
CA ASP A 95 15.57 25.41 -10.50
C ASP A 95 14.04 25.48 -10.29
N HIS A 96 13.54 24.55 -9.47
CA HIS A 96 12.12 24.40 -9.14
C HIS A 96 11.18 24.02 -10.30
N GLU A 97 11.71 23.46 -11.39
CA GLU A 97 10.92 22.97 -12.52
C GLU A 97 11.31 21.55 -12.90
N ILE A 98 10.37 20.80 -13.47
CA ILE A 98 10.68 19.52 -14.12
C ILE A 98 11.33 19.82 -15.47
N THR A 99 12.64 19.67 -15.54
CA THR A 99 13.44 20.00 -16.74
C THR A 99 13.58 18.85 -17.70
N HIS A 100 13.48 17.61 -17.22
CA HIS A 100 13.49 16.41 -18.06
C HIS A 100 12.68 15.27 -17.46
N MET A 101 12.04 14.51 -18.34
CA MET A 101 11.35 13.26 -18.02
C MET A 101 11.53 12.29 -19.18
N GLU A 102 11.90 11.05 -18.90
CA GLU A 102 12.03 9.99 -19.92
C GLU A 102 11.56 8.63 -19.41
N HIS A 103 11.27 7.73 -20.36
CA HIS A 103 10.61 6.43 -20.14
C HIS A 103 9.21 6.53 -19.52
N GLY A 104 8.56 5.39 -19.28
CA GLY A 104 7.20 5.32 -18.73
C GLY A 104 6.09 5.71 -19.73
N PHE A 105 4.85 5.41 -19.32
CA PHE A 105 3.67 5.69 -20.14
C PHE A 105 3.26 7.17 -20.07
N GLU A 106 2.74 7.72 -21.17
CA GLU A 106 2.31 9.13 -21.23
C GLU A 106 1.34 9.54 -20.13
N TRP A 107 0.35 8.68 -19.83
CA TRP A 107 -0.60 8.96 -18.75
C TRP A 107 0.08 9.03 -17.37
N GLN A 108 1.11 8.20 -17.13
CA GLN A 108 1.85 8.16 -15.87
C GLN A 108 2.73 9.41 -15.76
N LYS A 109 3.41 9.82 -16.85
CA LYS A 109 4.15 11.07 -16.90
C LYS A 109 3.27 12.27 -16.56
N ASN A 110 2.11 12.38 -17.22
CA ASN A 110 1.16 13.47 -17.02
C ASN A 110 0.62 13.50 -15.59
N ALA A 111 0.31 12.33 -15.02
CA ALA A 111 -0.13 12.23 -13.64
C ALA A 111 0.97 12.61 -12.64
N THR A 112 2.17 12.04 -12.76
CA THR A 112 3.32 12.34 -11.89
C THR A 112 3.67 13.84 -11.94
N LYS A 113 3.69 14.45 -13.13
CA LYS A 113 3.87 15.90 -13.28
C LYS A 113 2.75 16.69 -12.59
N GLY A 114 1.49 16.39 -12.92
CA GLY A 114 0.32 17.08 -12.37
C GLY A 114 0.21 17.00 -10.84
N MET A 115 0.69 15.90 -10.25
CA MET A 115 0.77 15.73 -8.80
C MET A 115 1.80 16.65 -8.13
N MET A 116 2.81 17.15 -8.84
CA MET A 116 3.86 18.02 -8.29
C MET A 116 3.65 19.51 -8.61
N ASP A 117 2.92 19.82 -9.68
CA ASP A 117 2.81 21.17 -10.27
C ASP A 117 2.56 22.30 -9.25
N LYS A 118 1.80 22.05 -8.18
CA LYS A 118 1.41 23.06 -7.19
C LYS A 118 2.48 23.37 -6.13
N PHE A 119 3.50 22.54 -5.99
CA PHE A 119 4.52 22.67 -4.94
C PHE A 119 5.97 22.55 -5.45
N LEU A 120 6.19 22.43 -6.76
CA LEU A 120 7.52 22.39 -7.38
C LEU A 120 8.42 23.55 -6.94
N GLN A 121 7.85 24.76 -6.75
CA GLN A 121 8.53 25.96 -6.25
C GLN A 121 9.22 25.79 -4.88
N TYR A 122 8.90 24.73 -4.14
CA TYR A 122 9.48 24.46 -2.81
C TYR A 122 10.45 23.27 -2.81
N LEU A 123 10.63 22.60 -3.94
CA LEU A 123 11.54 21.46 -4.07
C LEU A 123 12.92 21.91 -4.58
N PRO A 124 14.02 21.37 -4.02
CA PRO A 124 15.35 21.61 -4.57
C PRO A 124 15.63 20.73 -5.79
N ASP A 125 16.82 20.89 -6.36
CA ASP A 125 17.31 20.06 -7.45
C ASP A 125 17.46 18.59 -7.03
N MET A 126 16.81 17.69 -7.76
CA MET A 126 16.85 16.25 -7.50
C MET A 126 16.54 15.42 -8.74
N ASP A 127 17.00 14.17 -8.75
CA ASP A 127 16.58 13.14 -9.70
C ASP A 127 15.72 12.10 -8.96
N LEU A 128 14.62 11.71 -9.59
CA LEU A 128 13.63 10.78 -9.04
C LEU A 128 13.42 9.60 -10.00
N ALA A 129 13.40 8.39 -9.43
CA ALA A 129 13.16 7.16 -10.17
C ALA A 129 11.84 6.51 -9.75
N PHE A 130 10.84 6.54 -10.63
CA PHE A 130 9.53 5.94 -10.40
C PHE A 130 9.42 4.58 -11.09
N ASN A 131 9.02 3.56 -10.36
CA ASN A 131 8.72 2.25 -10.91
C ASN A 131 7.51 2.32 -11.85
N ILE A 132 7.65 1.81 -13.08
CA ILE A 132 6.53 1.75 -14.05
C ILE A 132 5.81 0.41 -14.05
N HIS A 133 6.38 -0.59 -13.37
CA HIS A 133 5.78 -1.90 -13.21
C HIS A 133 4.89 -1.94 -11.96
N ASP A 134 4.02 -2.95 -11.91
CA ASP A 134 3.17 -3.19 -10.75
C ASP A 134 4.02 -3.71 -9.57
N GLU A 135 4.94 -4.63 -9.86
CA GLU A 135 5.76 -5.31 -8.86
C GLU A 135 6.88 -4.42 -8.26
N PRO A 136 7.09 -4.44 -6.93
CA PRO A 136 8.09 -3.64 -6.23
C PRO A 136 9.53 -4.14 -6.48
N ARG A 137 10.52 -3.35 -6.07
CA ARG A 137 11.86 -3.34 -6.70
C ARG A 137 13.04 -3.51 -5.74
N VAL A 138 12.88 -3.20 -4.46
CA VAL A 138 14.02 -3.02 -3.54
C VAL A 138 13.94 -4.03 -2.40
N VAL A 139 14.81 -5.05 -2.43
CA VAL A 139 14.83 -6.15 -1.46
C VAL A 139 16.15 -6.15 -0.70
N VAL A 140 16.22 -5.37 0.38
CA VAL A 140 17.48 -5.23 1.14
C VAL A 140 17.60 -6.35 2.16
N PRO A 141 18.67 -7.17 2.15
CA PRO A 141 18.92 -8.16 3.18
C PRO A 141 18.80 -7.59 4.60
N HIS A 142 18.19 -8.34 5.51
CA HIS A 142 17.81 -7.85 6.84
C HIS A 142 18.98 -7.30 7.66
N ASP A 143 20.14 -7.94 7.58
CA ASP A 143 21.36 -7.54 8.27
C ASP A 143 21.89 -6.19 7.76
N ASP A 144 21.89 -5.99 6.45
CA ASP A 144 22.24 -4.70 5.85
C ASP A 144 21.20 -3.62 6.17
N LEU A 145 19.90 -3.94 6.09
CA LEU A 145 18.82 -3.02 6.46
C LEU A 145 18.94 -2.59 7.93
N SER A 146 19.19 -3.53 8.83
CA SER A 146 19.34 -3.27 10.26
C SER A 146 20.54 -2.37 10.54
N ARG A 147 21.69 -2.63 9.89
CA ARG A 147 22.87 -1.75 9.99
C ARG A 147 22.59 -0.35 9.48
N LEU A 148 21.85 -0.21 8.37
CA LEU A 148 21.47 1.08 7.80
C LEU A 148 20.54 1.85 8.75
N VAL A 149 19.56 1.18 9.36
CA VAL A 149 18.65 1.78 10.34
C VAL A 149 19.36 2.17 11.63
N SER A 150 20.25 1.32 12.17
CA SER A 150 21.06 1.68 13.35
C SER A 150 21.92 2.89 13.07
N LYS A 151 22.66 2.90 11.95
CA LYS A 151 23.47 4.04 11.55
C LYS A 151 22.64 5.31 11.35
N ALA A 152 21.47 5.19 10.74
CA ALA A 152 20.54 6.30 10.57
C ALA A 152 20.16 6.93 11.92
N LYS A 153 19.67 6.11 12.85
CA LYS A 153 19.14 6.58 14.14
C LYS A 153 20.25 7.05 15.08
N ASP A 154 21.31 6.25 15.21
CA ASP A 154 22.33 6.42 16.25
C ASP A 154 23.43 7.42 15.84
N GLU A 155 23.65 7.64 14.54
CA GLU A 155 24.66 8.56 14.04
C GLU A 155 24.02 9.78 13.36
N THR A 156 23.41 9.61 12.18
CA THR A 156 23.06 10.75 11.32
C THR A 156 21.85 11.55 11.81
N MET A 157 20.76 10.89 12.21
CA MET A 157 19.58 11.57 12.76
C MET A 157 19.85 12.12 14.16
N ALA A 158 20.63 11.41 14.98
CA ALA A 158 21.09 11.91 16.28
C ALA A 158 21.93 13.19 16.13
N ALA A 159 22.82 13.25 15.13
CA ALA A 159 23.61 14.46 14.83
C ALA A 159 22.73 15.67 14.49
N LEU A 160 21.62 15.48 13.78
CA LEU A 160 20.63 16.52 13.51
C LEU A 160 19.83 16.91 14.76
N SER A 161 19.36 15.93 15.53
CA SER A 161 18.55 16.16 16.75
C SER A 161 19.29 17.05 17.76
N GLY A 162 20.61 16.89 17.87
CA GLY A 162 21.46 17.69 18.76
C GLY A 162 21.71 19.15 18.32
N LYS A 163 21.21 19.59 17.15
CA LYS A 163 21.47 20.94 16.63
C LYS A 163 20.56 22.00 17.27
N THR A 164 21.18 23.06 17.77
CA THR A 164 20.47 24.24 18.30
C THR A 164 20.17 25.30 17.25
N LYS A 165 21.00 25.38 16.19
CA LYS A 165 20.79 26.25 15.04
C LYS A 165 20.60 25.39 13.79
N LEU A 166 19.47 25.57 13.12
CA LEU A 166 19.15 24.87 11.88
C LEU A 166 19.16 25.84 10.69
N VAL A 167 19.43 25.29 9.52
CA VAL A 167 19.25 25.94 8.23
C VAL A 167 17.85 25.55 7.71
N ASN A 168 16.98 26.54 7.54
CA ASN A 168 15.62 26.36 7.04
C ASN A 168 15.54 26.67 5.53
N ASP A 169 16.44 26.07 4.76
CA ASP A 169 16.45 26.11 3.31
C ASP A 169 17.26 24.91 2.80
N PHE A 170 16.96 24.44 1.59
CA PHE A 170 17.74 23.35 0.98
C PHE A 170 19.06 23.88 0.40
N SER A 171 20.06 23.00 0.29
CA SER A 171 21.34 23.37 -0.31
C SER A 171 21.18 23.65 -1.81
N ALA A 172 22.12 24.42 -2.37
CA ALA A 172 22.25 24.58 -3.81
C ALA A 172 22.53 23.23 -4.49
N ARG A 173 22.30 23.16 -5.82
CA ARG A 173 22.50 21.94 -6.62
C ARG A 173 23.83 21.24 -6.29
N PRO A 174 23.81 19.98 -5.85
CA PRO A 174 25.02 19.18 -5.65
C PRO A 174 25.85 19.08 -6.94
N SER A 175 27.18 19.13 -6.81
CA SER A 175 28.10 19.10 -7.97
C SER A 175 28.04 17.82 -8.81
N ASP A 176 27.46 16.75 -8.25
CA ASP A 176 27.26 15.46 -8.90
C ASP A 176 25.92 15.33 -9.65
N LEU A 177 25.01 16.31 -9.53
CA LEU A 177 23.83 16.42 -10.40
C LEU A 177 24.16 17.24 -11.66
N ASN A 178 23.67 16.77 -12.81
CA ASN A 178 23.88 17.44 -14.10
C ASN A 178 22.91 18.62 -14.32
N ASP A 179 22.91 19.19 -15.53
CA ASP A 179 22.03 20.30 -15.91
C ASP A 179 20.55 19.94 -16.08
N GLY A 180 20.18 18.68 -15.84
CA GLY A 180 18.80 18.19 -15.89
C GLY A 180 18.23 18.00 -17.28
N LYS A 181 19.04 17.98 -18.35
CA LYS A 181 18.52 17.78 -19.73
C LYS A 181 18.45 16.33 -20.20
N THR A 182 19.19 15.44 -19.53
CA THR A 182 19.28 14.00 -19.84
C THR A 182 19.66 13.24 -18.57
N PHE A 183 19.41 11.93 -18.52
CA PHE A 183 20.09 11.06 -17.55
C PHE A 183 21.35 10.47 -18.17
N LYS A 184 22.40 10.30 -17.35
CA LYS A 184 23.69 9.81 -17.83
C LYS A 184 23.59 8.31 -18.11
N GLU A 185 23.70 7.93 -19.38
CA GLU A 185 23.70 6.52 -19.79
C GLU A 185 24.81 5.72 -19.11
N THR A 186 24.50 4.46 -18.79
CA THR A 186 25.43 3.45 -18.28
C THR A 186 25.14 2.10 -18.91
N LYS A 187 26.16 1.22 -18.91
CA LYS A 187 26.03 -0.17 -19.39
C LYS A 187 25.91 -1.18 -18.24
N LEU A 188 25.79 -0.69 -17.01
CA LEU A 188 25.73 -1.49 -15.80
C LEU A 188 24.37 -1.26 -15.12
N THR A 189 23.86 -2.30 -14.46
CA THR A 189 22.65 -2.22 -13.63
C THR A 189 22.80 -3.10 -12.39
N ARG A 190 22.19 -2.66 -11.28
CA ARG A 190 22.00 -3.44 -10.05
C ARG A 190 20.75 -4.31 -10.06
N PHE A 191 19.89 -4.16 -11.07
CA PHE A 191 18.64 -4.90 -11.14
C PHE A 191 18.86 -6.29 -11.76
N SER A 192 18.45 -7.32 -11.02
CA SER A 192 18.34 -8.69 -11.51
C SER A 192 16.94 -8.93 -12.04
N ASN A 193 16.81 -9.39 -13.28
CA ASN A 193 15.52 -9.74 -13.88
C ASN A 193 15.26 -11.25 -13.74
N ILE A 194 14.32 -11.59 -12.86
CA ILE A 194 13.91 -12.95 -12.53
C ILE A 194 12.40 -13.12 -12.68
N ARG A 195 11.81 -12.48 -13.71
CA ARG A 195 10.39 -12.65 -14.06
C ARG A 195 10.01 -14.12 -14.25
N HIS A 196 8.75 -14.46 -13.94
CA HIS A 196 8.19 -15.82 -14.06
C HIS A 196 8.94 -16.89 -13.25
N GLN A 197 9.71 -16.50 -12.23
CA GLN A 197 10.39 -17.38 -11.30
C GLN A 197 9.86 -17.19 -9.87
N SER A 198 10.13 -18.16 -9.00
CA SER A 198 9.80 -18.03 -7.58
C SER A 198 10.57 -16.89 -6.96
N THR A 199 9.86 -16.04 -6.22
CA THR A 199 10.41 -14.82 -5.62
C THR A 199 10.54 -14.92 -4.11
N TRP A 200 10.07 -16.02 -3.51
CA TRP A 200 10.06 -16.17 -2.05
C TRP A 200 11.46 -16.13 -1.45
N ALA A 201 12.43 -16.79 -2.10
CA ALA A 201 13.81 -16.84 -1.64
C ALA A 201 14.43 -15.45 -1.53
N ASP A 202 14.22 -14.59 -2.54
CA ASP A 202 14.62 -13.19 -2.52
C ASP A 202 13.80 -12.38 -1.51
N SER A 203 12.47 -12.46 -1.59
CA SER A 203 11.55 -11.64 -0.78
C SER A 203 11.76 -11.79 0.72
N ARG A 204 12.05 -13.02 1.19
CA ARG A 204 12.29 -13.28 2.61
C ARG A 204 13.64 -12.76 3.09
N LEU A 205 14.58 -12.38 2.22
CA LEU A 205 15.91 -11.90 2.64
C LEU A 205 15.83 -10.67 3.55
N SER A 206 14.84 -9.81 3.34
CA SER A 206 14.59 -8.63 4.16
C SER A 206 13.99 -8.94 5.54
N CYS A 207 13.52 -10.19 5.76
CA CYS A 207 12.95 -10.60 7.03
C CYS A 207 14.02 -10.94 8.08
N PRO A 208 13.76 -10.66 9.37
CA PRO A 208 14.64 -11.05 10.48
C PRO A 208 15.00 -12.54 10.44
N PRO A 209 16.27 -12.93 10.67
CA PRO A 209 16.68 -14.34 10.69
C PRO A 209 15.88 -15.24 11.64
N ASP A 210 15.31 -14.66 12.70
CA ASP A 210 14.48 -15.31 13.73
C ASP A 210 12.98 -15.30 13.41
N SER A 211 12.57 -14.70 12.28
CA SER A 211 11.17 -14.69 11.83
C SER A 211 10.72 -16.02 11.23
N GLN A 212 9.41 -16.25 11.22
CA GLN A 212 8.75 -17.42 10.65
C GLN A 212 9.06 -17.57 9.15
N ALA A 213 9.24 -16.46 8.42
CA ALA A 213 9.66 -16.51 7.03
C ALA A 213 11.09 -17.01 6.82
N ARG A 214 11.95 -16.99 7.86
CA ARG A 214 13.37 -17.36 7.80
C ARG A 214 13.72 -18.71 8.39
N ILE A 215 12.71 -19.52 8.75
CA ILE A 215 12.89 -20.92 9.15
C ILE A 215 13.73 -21.69 8.12
N LEU A 216 14.53 -22.63 8.63
CA LEU A 216 15.44 -23.46 7.84
C LEU A 216 14.78 -24.75 7.37
N GLU A 217 13.80 -25.24 8.12
CA GLU A 217 13.02 -26.43 7.78
C GLU A 217 11.89 -26.08 6.81
N ASP A 218 11.38 -27.11 6.11
CA ASP A 218 10.29 -26.96 5.14
C ASP A 218 8.90 -26.80 5.80
N GLU A 219 8.77 -27.09 7.10
CA GLU A 219 7.51 -26.94 7.85
C GLU A 219 7.19 -25.46 8.10
N ARG A 220 6.36 -24.88 7.23
CA ARG A 220 5.92 -23.49 7.30
C ARG A 220 4.71 -23.35 8.20
N ALA A 221 4.86 -22.61 9.30
CA ALA A 221 3.76 -22.21 10.16
C ALA A 221 3.63 -20.68 10.18
N ASP A 222 2.43 -20.19 9.88
CA ASP A 222 2.08 -18.78 9.99
C ASP A 222 1.89 -18.40 11.46
N ASP A 223 2.37 -17.21 11.87
CA ASP A 223 2.12 -16.68 13.21
C ASP A 223 0.78 -15.90 13.24
N LEU A 224 -0.32 -16.65 13.08
CA LEU A 224 -1.68 -16.11 13.07
C LEU A 224 -2.01 -15.34 14.34
N SER A 225 -1.36 -15.64 15.48
CA SER A 225 -1.61 -14.97 16.76
C SER A 225 -1.36 -13.45 16.71
N ARG A 226 -0.52 -12.99 15.76
CA ARG A 226 -0.13 -11.59 15.60
C ARG A 226 -1.17 -10.74 14.86
N TYR A 227 -2.14 -11.38 14.21
CA TYR A 227 -3.09 -10.66 13.36
C TYR A 227 -4.49 -11.24 13.27
N GLY A 228 -4.69 -12.51 13.62
CA GLY A 228 -5.98 -13.20 13.61
C GLY A 228 -6.51 -13.44 15.02
N VAL A 229 -7.83 -13.37 15.18
CA VAL A 229 -8.55 -13.82 16.38
C VAL A 229 -9.53 -14.92 16.02
N SER A 230 -9.76 -15.83 16.97
CA SER A 230 -10.57 -17.06 16.81
C SER A 230 -9.99 -18.06 15.79
N ASP A 231 -10.63 -19.23 15.70
CA ASP A 231 -10.26 -20.29 14.73
C ASP A 231 -10.57 -19.91 13.27
N LEU A 232 -11.26 -18.79 13.04
CA LEU A 232 -11.48 -18.22 11.71
C LEU A 232 -10.39 -17.19 11.34
N ALA A 233 -9.57 -16.76 12.31
CA ALA A 233 -8.51 -15.76 12.15
C ALA A 233 -9.02 -14.41 11.62
N PHE A 234 -10.13 -13.89 12.15
CA PHE A 234 -10.59 -12.53 11.82
C PHE A 234 -9.47 -11.52 12.06
N VAL A 235 -9.21 -10.68 11.06
CA VAL A 235 -8.02 -9.83 11.06
C VAL A 235 -8.16 -8.65 12.03
N TYR A 236 -7.55 -8.70 13.21
CA TYR A 236 -7.52 -7.56 14.13
C TYR A 236 -6.35 -6.59 13.86
N ASN A 237 -5.28 -7.06 13.19
CA ASN A 237 -4.10 -6.26 12.86
C ASN A 237 -3.70 -6.46 11.39
N ALA A 238 -4.20 -5.59 10.51
CA ALA A 238 -3.93 -5.67 9.06
C ALA A 238 -2.45 -5.42 8.70
N THR A 239 -1.72 -4.63 9.49
CA THR A 239 -0.29 -4.40 9.29
C THR A 239 0.49 -5.70 9.51
N ALA A 240 0.19 -6.44 10.58
CA ALA A 240 0.80 -7.74 10.82
C ALA A 240 0.33 -8.83 9.84
N MET A 241 -0.96 -8.83 9.44
CA MET A 241 -1.48 -9.77 8.43
C MET A 241 -0.76 -9.64 7.08
N SER A 242 -0.49 -8.40 6.66
CA SER A 242 0.25 -8.12 5.41
C SER A 242 1.78 -8.30 5.55
N ASP A 243 2.27 -8.71 6.73
CA ASP A 243 3.70 -8.92 6.93
C ASP A 243 4.13 -10.33 6.50
N ILE A 244 4.89 -10.41 5.40
CA ILE A 244 5.38 -11.69 4.90
C ILE A 244 6.31 -12.39 5.87
N CYS A 245 6.94 -11.64 6.79
CA CYS A 245 7.86 -12.22 7.77
C CYS A 245 7.13 -13.10 8.80
N LEU A 246 5.81 -12.91 8.95
CA LEU A 246 4.95 -13.67 9.85
C LEU A 246 4.16 -14.79 9.14
N THR A 247 4.14 -14.80 7.81
CA THR A 247 3.22 -15.66 7.04
C THR A 247 3.96 -16.43 5.92
N PRO A 248 4.84 -17.40 6.27
CA PRO A 248 5.60 -18.17 5.29
C PRO A 248 4.74 -19.00 4.33
N SER A 249 3.48 -19.32 4.66
CA SER A 249 2.59 -20.05 3.75
C SER A 249 2.39 -19.36 2.40
N LEU A 250 2.50 -18.02 2.36
CA LEU A 250 2.34 -17.19 1.15
C LEU A 250 3.28 -17.59 0.02
N SER A 251 4.45 -18.15 0.35
CA SER A 251 5.38 -18.79 -0.61
C SER A 251 4.71 -19.80 -1.55
N SER A 252 3.57 -20.38 -1.14
CA SER A 252 2.82 -21.41 -1.85
C SER A 252 1.34 -21.12 -2.02
N THR A 253 0.84 -19.98 -1.53
CA THR A 253 -0.59 -19.62 -1.57
C THR A 253 -0.85 -18.26 -2.23
N TYR A 254 0.20 -17.56 -2.66
CA TYR A 254 0.10 -16.23 -3.26
C TYR A 254 0.89 -16.14 -4.57
N GLY A 255 0.23 -15.67 -5.65
CA GLY A 255 0.77 -15.78 -7.01
C GLY A 255 2.07 -15.00 -7.25
N PHE A 256 2.23 -13.87 -6.54
CA PHE A 256 3.45 -13.04 -6.58
C PHE A 256 4.69 -13.81 -6.10
N PHE A 257 4.55 -14.73 -5.14
CA PHE A 257 5.68 -15.53 -4.66
C PHE A 257 5.93 -16.80 -5.46
N ASP A 258 4.90 -17.31 -6.14
CA ASP A 258 5.05 -18.41 -7.08
C ASP A 258 5.82 -17.95 -8.31
N ARG A 259 5.28 -17.01 -9.09
CA ARG A 259 5.85 -16.53 -10.36
C ARG A 259 5.18 -15.21 -10.80
N PRO A 260 5.63 -14.00 -10.44
CA PRO A 260 4.97 -12.77 -10.88
C PRO A 260 5.22 -12.53 -12.38
N ASN A 261 4.43 -11.65 -13.00
CA ASN A 261 4.53 -11.39 -14.43
C ASN A 261 5.80 -10.58 -14.77
N THR A 262 6.18 -9.65 -13.89
CA THR A 262 7.49 -9.02 -13.90
C THR A 262 8.15 -9.16 -12.53
N PHE A 263 9.48 -9.29 -12.49
CA PHE A 263 10.22 -9.20 -11.24
C PHE A 263 11.65 -8.80 -11.53
N MET A 264 11.94 -7.53 -11.29
CA MET A 264 13.26 -6.97 -11.46
C MET A 264 13.62 -6.28 -10.15
N ILE A 265 14.61 -6.83 -9.44
CA ILE A 265 14.92 -6.40 -8.08
C ILE A 265 16.36 -6.00 -7.91
N THR A 266 16.63 -5.14 -6.94
CA THR A 266 17.96 -4.85 -6.42
C THR A 266 18.03 -5.28 -4.96
N HIS A 267 19.18 -5.84 -4.56
CA HIS A 267 19.48 -6.14 -3.15
C HIS A 267 20.18 -4.98 -2.41
N ASP A 268 20.54 -3.93 -3.15
CA ASP A 268 21.02 -2.66 -2.60
C ASP A 268 19.86 -1.73 -2.24
N LEU A 269 19.96 -1.01 -1.12
CA LEU A 269 19.03 0.08 -0.79
C LEU A 269 19.15 1.22 -1.83
N LEU A 270 18.19 1.30 -2.75
CA LEU A 270 18.15 2.24 -3.86
C LEU A 270 16.82 3.01 -3.83
N PRO A 271 16.83 4.35 -3.90
CA PRO A 271 15.58 5.11 -3.93
C PRO A 271 14.76 4.82 -5.19
N VAL A 272 13.73 3.99 -5.06
CA VAL A 272 12.74 3.72 -6.10
C VAL A 272 11.36 4.02 -5.55
N PHE A 273 10.63 4.91 -6.24
CA PHE A 273 9.27 5.28 -5.90
C PHE A 273 8.29 4.30 -6.55
N SER A 274 7.59 3.50 -5.75
CA SER A 274 6.65 2.48 -6.22
C SER A 274 5.23 2.78 -5.72
N GLN A 275 4.22 2.38 -6.50
CA GLN A 275 2.82 2.66 -6.16
C GLN A 275 2.31 1.81 -4.98
N SER A 276 2.94 0.65 -4.76
CA SER A 276 2.70 -0.23 -3.61
C SER A 276 3.93 -1.10 -3.35
N LYS A 277 3.98 -1.81 -2.21
CA LYS A 277 5.07 -2.74 -1.92
C LYS A 277 4.67 -3.88 -0.98
N ILE A 278 5.51 -4.90 -0.93
CA ILE A 278 5.49 -5.94 0.12
C ILE A 278 6.07 -5.38 1.43
N SER A 279 5.59 -5.85 2.57
CA SER A 279 5.95 -5.34 3.91
C SER A 279 7.45 -5.12 4.14
N SER A 280 8.26 -6.07 3.67
CA SER A 280 9.69 -6.14 3.92
C SER A 280 10.54 -5.40 2.88
N TYR A 281 9.93 -4.81 1.86
CA TYR A 281 10.64 -4.16 0.75
C TYR A 281 10.99 -2.70 1.06
N GLY A 282 12.14 -2.26 0.54
CA GLY A 282 12.72 -0.93 0.72
C GLY A 282 12.16 0.14 -0.22
N ASP A 283 11.23 -0.20 -1.11
CA ASP A 283 10.59 0.77 -2.01
C ASP A 283 9.97 1.95 -1.24
N ILE A 284 10.06 3.13 -1.85
CA ILE A 284 9.43 4.35 -1.34
C ILE A 284 8.01 4.39 -1.91
N VAL A 285 7.02 4.07 -1.08
CA VAL A 285 5.62 4.12 -1.53
C VAL A 285 5.19 5.57 -1.70
N TYR A 286 4.51 5.87 -2.79
CA TYR A 286 3.91 7.19 -3.04
C TYR A 286 2.47 7.06 -3.52
N PRO A 287 1.66 8.14 -3.48
CA PRO A 287 0.29 8.10 -3.95
C PRO A 287 0.22 7.70 -5.41
N SER A 288 -0.55 6.65 -5.70
CA SER A 288 -0.56 6.05 -7.03
C SER A 288 -1.09 7.05 -8.08
N PRO A 289 -0.33 7.27 -9.18
CA PRO A 289 -0.82 7.99 -10.35
C PRO A 289 -2.09 7.39 -10.95
N TRP A 290 -2.34 6.08 -10.73
CA TRP A 290 -3.57 5.42 -11.17
C TRP A 290 -4.82 6.05 -10.55
N TYR A 291 -4.81 6.29 -9.24
CA TYR A 291 -5.90 6.96 -8.53
C TYR A 291 -5.98 8.45 -8.88
N TRP A 292 -4.85 9.15 -8.91
CA TRP A 292 -4.84 10.59 -9.23
C TRP A 292 -5.34 10.86 -10.65
N TYR A 293 -4.97 10.01 -11.61
CA TYR A 293 -5.43 10.12 -13.00
C TYR A 293 -6.85 9.57 -13.21
N LYS A 294 -7.49 9.03 -12.14
CA LYS A 294 -8.83 8.44 -12.15
C LYS A 294 -8.98 7.39 -13.27
N LYS A 295 -8.00 6.50 -13.40
CA LYS A 295 -8.07 5.36 -14.34
C LYS A 295 -9.29 4.47 -14.09
N VAL A 296 -9.75 4.48 -12.86
CA VAL A 296 -10.98 3.87 -12.39
C VAL A 296 -11.77 4.96 -11.66
N ALA A 297 -12.77 5.52 -12.32
CA ALA A 297 -13.59 6.59 -11.78
C ALA A 297 -14.91 6.06 -11.21
N TYR A 298 -15.26 6.52 -10.00
CA TYR A 298 -16.60 6.36 -9.46
C TYR A 298 -17.55 7.40 -10.09
N ASN A 299 -18.73 6.95 -10.49
CA ASN A 299 -19.80 7.81 -10.97
C ASN A 299 -21.06 7.62 -10.11
N GLU A 300 -21.38 8.65 -9.33
CA GLU A 300 -22.52 8.62 -8.41
C GLU A 300 -23.88 8.45 -9.11
N SER A 301 -24.03 8.87 -10.38
CA SER A 301 -25.30 8.71 -11.10
C SER A 301 -25.65 7.25 -11.40
N ASN A 302 -24.65 6.37 -11.36
CA ASN A 302 -24.80 4.95 -11.62
C ASN A 302 -24.97 4.13 -10.34
N ASP A 303 -24.80 4.76 -9.18
CA ASP A 303 -24.89 4.10 -7.88
C ASP A 303 -26.29 4.25 -7.28
N MET A 304 -26.83 3.14 -6.77
CA MET A 304 -28.15 3.06 -6.16
C MET A 304 -28.10 3.14 -4.64
N SER A 305 -29.25 3.28 -3.98
CA SER A 305 -29.28 3.34 -2.52
C SER A 305 -28.90 1.97 -1.92
N TRP A 306 -28.43 1.95 -0.67
CA TRP A 306 -28.06 0.69 0.02
C TRP A 306 -29.19 -0.34 -0.01
N ASP A 307 -30.42 0.13 0.15
CA ASP A 307 -31.61 -0.72 0.28
C ASP A 307 -32.06 -1.32 -1.07
N ASP A 308 -31.64 -0.73 -2.20
CA ASP A 308 -31.94 -1.23 -3.56
C ASP A 308 -30.89 -2.22 -4.08
N LYS A 309 -29.75 -2.37 -3.40
CA LYS A 309 -28.64 -3.24 -3.81
C LYS A 309 -28.92 -4.71 -3.50
N GLU A 310 -28.37 -5.58 -4.33
CA GLU A 310 -28.33 -7.02 -4.07
C GLU A 310 -27.44 -7.34 -2.86
N SER A 311 -27.98 -8.15 -1.94
CA SER A 311 -27.31 -8.68 -0.75
C SER A 311 -26.34 -9.81 -1.11
N LYS A 312 -25.25 -9.48 -1.83
CA LYS A 312 -24.21 -10.45 -2.23
C LYS A 312 -22.81 -9.84 -2.20
N LEU A 313 -21.82 -10.67 -1.90
CA LEU A 313 -20.41 -10.42 -2.16
C LEU A 313 -20.15 -10.52 -3.66
N TYR A 314 -19.77 -9.40 -4.26
CA TYR A 314 -19.56 -9.30 -5.69
C TYR A 314 -18.09 -9.10 -6.06
N TRP A 315 -17.65 -9.85 -7.09
CA TRP A 315 -16.37 -9.62 -7.75
C TRP A 315 -16.37 -10.08 -9.20
N ARG A 316 -15.77 -9.28 -10.06
CA ARG A 316 -15.34 -9.64 -11.42
C ARG A 316 -13.91 -9.20 -11.63
N GLY A 317 -13.11 -10.05 -12.25
CA GLY A 317 -11.73 -9.70 -12.57
C GLY A 317 -11.01 -10.78 -13.34
N SER A 318 -9.74 -10.51 -13.65
CA SER A 318 -8.88 -11.43 -14.36
C SER A 318 -8.07 -12.32 -13.42
N THR A 319 -7.54 -13.43 -13.94
CA THR A 319 -6.60 -14.35 -13.27
C THR A 319 -5.20 -13.76 -13.01
N THR A 320 -5.09 -12.44 -12.85
CA THR A 320 -3.82 -11.75 -12.62
C THR A 320 -3.31 -11.94 -11.20
N GLY A 321 -2.03 -11.60 -10.96
CA GLY A 321 -1.38 -11.74 -9.66
C GLY A 321 -0.40 -12.90 -9.57
N GLY A 322 -0.27 -13.67 -10.64
CA GLY A 322 0.77 -14.67 -10.84
C GLY A 322 0.74 -15.14 -12.30
N TYR A 323 1.91 -15.51 -12.82
CA TYR A 323 2.09 -16.15 -14.11
C TYR A 323 2.02 -17.67 -13.94
N SER A 324 0.97 -18.29 -14.48
CA SER A 324 0.80 -19.74 -14.33
C SER A 324 1.62 -20.54 -15.33
N ARG A 325 2.37 -21.52 -14.82
CA ARG A 325 3.05 -22.56 -15.57
C ARG A 325 2.85 -23.90 -14.87
N ASN A 326 2.62 -24.96 -15.65
CA ASN A 326 2.50 -26.35 -15.16
C ASN A 326 1.50 -26.50 -13.99
N GLY A 327 0.34 -25.87 -14.10
CA GLY A 327 -0.72 -25.92 -13.09
C GLY A 327 -0.50 -25.03 -11.86
N GLY A 328 0.45 -24.09 -11.91
CA GLY A 328 0.78 -23.18 -10.81
C GLY A 328 -0.39 -22.33 -10.30
N TRP A 329 -1.35 -22.01 -11.17
CA TRP A 329 -2.55 -21.21 -10.87
C TRP A 329 -3.36 -21.72 -9.67
N ARG A 330 -3.30 -23.02 -9.34
CA ARG A 330 -3.99 -23.59 -8.17
C ARG A 330 -3.48 -23.04 -6.84
N ARG A 331 -2.32 -22.41 -6.84
CA ARG A 331 -1.66 -21.78 -5.69
C ARG A 331 -1.76 -20.26 -5.69
N HIS A 332 -2.42 -19.66 -6.68
CA HIS A 332 -2.52 -18.21 -6.80
C HIS A 332 -3.71 -17.70 -5.98
N HIS A 333 -3.56 -16.57 -5.31
CA HIS A 333 -4.51 -16.08 -4.32
C HIS A 333 -5.90 -15.80 -4.89
N ARG A 334 -5.99 -15.26 -6.11
CA ARG A 334 -7.29 -15.02 -6.76
C ARG A 334 -8.02 -16.33 -7.07
N GLN A 335 -7.30 -17.30 -7.61
CA GLN A 335 -7.82 -18.61 -7.96
C GLN A 335 -8.25 -19.37 -6.70
N HIS A 336 -7.43 -19.33 -5.65
CA HIS A 336 -7.76 -19.91 -4.35
C HIS A 336 -9.03 -19.26 -3.77
N PHE A 337 -9.15 -17.92 -3.82
CA PHE A 337 -10.34 -17.22 -3.37
C PHE A 337 -11.59 -17.64 -4.14
N VAL A 338 -11.57 -17.50 -5.47
CA VAL A 338 -12.71 -17.82 -6.35
C VAL A 338 -13.11 -19.29 -6.22
N GLN A 339 -12.15 -20.20 -6.13
CA GLN A 339 -12.42 -21.63 -5.90
C GLN A 339 -13.07 -21.86 -4.54
N LYS A 340 -12.45 -21.39 -3.45
CA LYS A 340 -12.89 -21.68 -2.08
C LYS A 340 -14.26 -21.05 -1.79
N ILE A 341 -14.49 -19.79 -2.18
CA ILE A 341 -15.75 -19.08 -1.88
C ILE A 341 -16.96 -19.67 -2.61
N ASN A 342 -16.76 -20.23 -3.80
CA ASN A 342 -17.83 -20.87 -4.59
C ASN A 342 -17.97 -22.38 -4.33
N SER A 343 -17.06 -23.00 -3.56
CA SER A 343 -17.07 -24.45 -3.35
C SER A 343 -18.23 -24.90 -2.48
N LYS A 344 -18.57 -26.19 -2.58
CA LYS A 344 -19.55 -26.86 -1.69
C LYS A 344 -18.90 -27.52 -0.47
N GLU A 345 -17.62 -27.25 -0.23
CA GLU A 345 -16.88 -27.80 0.92
C GLU A 345 -17.35 -27.15 2.22
N GLN A 346 -16.85 -27.64 3.36
CA GLN A 346 -17.15 -27.05 4.65
C GLN A 346 -16.53 -25.65 4.79
N ALA A 347 -17.23 -24.79 5.52
CA ALA A 347 -16.80 -23.51 6.01
C ALA A 347 -17.07 -23.43 7.51
N LYS A 348 -16.39 -22.52 8.20
CA LYS A 348 -16.69 -22.19 9.59
C LYS A 348 -17.57 -20.96 9.63
N ILE A 349 -18.55 -20.96 10.53
CA ILE A 349 -19.35 -19.79 10.91
C ILE A 349 -19.33 -19.65 12.43
N MET A 350 -19.62 -18.46 12.98
CA MET A 350 -19.81 -18.31 14.41
C MET A 350 -21.26 -18.64 14.77
N ALA A 351 -21.44 -19.52 15.75
CA ALA A 351 -22.75 -19.88 16.28
C ALA A 351 -22.80 -19.58 17.78
N ASN A 352 -23.92 -19.01 18.25
CA ASN A 352 -24.15 -18.79 19.67
C ASN A 352 -24.67 -20.10 20.31
N SER A 353 -23.84 -20.76 21.11
CA SER A 353 -24.20 -21.93 21.93
C SER A 353 -24.74 -21.55 23.32
N GLY A 354 -24.70 -20.26 23.68
CA GLY A 354 -25.22 -19.70 24.93
C GLY A 354 -26.67 -19.22 24.86
N THR A 355 -27.08 -18.42 25.85
CA THR A 355 -28.40 -17.76 25.86
C THR A 355 -28.31 -16.33 25.31
N PRO A 356 -29.44 -15.68 24.96
CA PRO A 356 -29.41 -14.26 24.55
C PRO A 356 -28.78 -13.32 25.59
N GLU A 357 -28.90 -13.63 26.89
CA GLU A 357 -28.36 -12.83 27.99
C GLU A 357 -26.89 -13.16 28.32
N SER A 358 -26.42 -14.34 27.93
CA SER A 358 -25.04 -14.79 28.10
C SER A 358 -24.58 -15.54 26.84
N PRO A 359 -24.30 -14.81 25.74
CA PRO A 359 -23.92 -15.42 24.49
C PRO A 359 -22.56 -16.11 24.62
N GLN A 360 -22.45 -17.29 24.02
CA GLN A 360 -21.20 -18.03 23.88
C GLN A 360 -20.99 -18.33 22.41
N TRP A 361 -20.07 -17.60 21.79
CA TRP A 361 -19.83 -17.71 20.36
C TRP A 361 -18.72 -18.71 20.08
N GLU A 362 -19.04 -19.77 19.34
CA GLU A 362 -18.12 -20.84 18.99
C GLU A 362 -18.15 -21.11 17.47
N PRO A 363 -17.01 -21.49 16.88
CA PRO A 363 -16.98 -21.92 15.49
C PRO A 363 -17.83 -23.18 15.26
N LYS A 364 -18.61 -23.19 14.19
CA LYS A 364 -19.40 -24.32 13.71
C LYS A 364 -19.11 -24.58 12.25
N GLU A 365 -18.88 -25.85 11.89
CA GLU A 365 -18.77 -26.26 10.49
C GLU A 365 -20.15 -26.31 9.81
N VAL A 366 -20.22 -25.73 8.61
CA VAL A 366 -21.38 -25.72 7.75
C VAL A 366 -20.99 -25.95 6.29
N PRO A 367 -21.85 -26.58 5.47
CA PRO A 367 -21.63 -26.61 4.03
C PRO A 367 -21.65 -25.20 3.45
N ARG A 368 -20.56 -24.75 2.81
CA ARG A 368 -20.52 -23.43 2.14
C ARG A 368 -21.58 -23.30 1.04
N GLY A 369 -21.97 -24.44 0.45
CA GLY A 369 -23.06 -24.55 -0.51
C GLY A 369 -24.40 -23.96 -0.03
N ASP A 370 -24.68 -24.01 1.27
CA ASP A 370 -25.94 -23.51 1.86
C ASP A 370 -26.03 -21.98 1.82
N TYR A 371 -24.90 -21.30 1.58
CA TYR A 371 -24.77 -19.84 1.55
C TYR A 371 -24.44 -19.29 0.16
N GLN A 372 -24.56 -20.08 -0.91
CA GLN A 372 -24.26 -19.64 -2.29
C GLN A 372 -25.05 -18.39 -2.71
N LYS A 373 -26.23 -18.16 -2.13
CA LYS A 373 -27.03 -16.95 -2.37
C LYS A 373 -26.31 -15.65 -1.99
N LEU A 374 -25.31 -15.70 -1.11
CA LEU A 374 -24.56 -14.56 -0.60
C LEU A 374 -23.35 -14.20 -1.48
N VAL A 375 -23.05 -14.97 -2.53
CA VAL A 375 -21.79 -14.88 -3.27
C VAL A 375 -22.07 -14.77 -4.77
N ASP A 376 -21.40 -13.82 -5.40
CA ASP A 376 -21.34 -13.65 -6.85
C ASP A 376 -19.91 -13.22 -7.26
N VAL A 377 -18.99 -14.18 -7.24
CA VAL A 377 -17.54 -13.94 -7.40
C VAL A 377 -17.01 -14.81 -8.53
N HIS A 378 -16.68 -14.21 -9.67
CA HIS A 378 -16.28 -14.93 -10.88
C HIS A 378 -15.11 -14.28 -11.61
N PHE A 379 -14.32 -15.10 -12.30
CA PHE A 379 -13.39 -14.57 -13.29
C PHE A 379 -14.17 -14.11 -14.53
N SER A 380 -13.81 -12.95 -15.08
CA SER A 380 -14.32 -12.47 -16.36
C SER A 380 -13.28 -12.55 -17.50
N HIS A 381 -12.03 -12.87 -17.15
CA HIS A 381 -10.95 -13.04 -18.12
C HIS A 381 -9.85 -13.94 -17.57
N VAL A 382 -9.27 -14.78 -18.43
CA VAL A 382 -8.14 -15.64 -18.11
C VAL A 382 -6.92 -15.20 -18.92
N GLY A 383 -5.83 -14.87 -18.23
CA GLY A 383 -4.56 -14.44 -18.80
C GLY A 383 -3.38 -14.66 -17.85
N GLN A 384 -2.18 -14.24 -18.26
CA GLN A 384 -0.92 -14.46 -17.54
C GLN A 384 -0.64 -15.95 -17.25
N CYS A 385 -0.68 -16.78 -18.28
CA CYS A 385 -0.45 -18.22 -18.16
C CYS A 385 0.16 -18.77 -19.44
N ASP A 386 0.87 -19.90 -19.32
CA ASP A 386 1.19 -20.73 -20.48
C ASP A 386 -0.14 -21.22 -21.11
N PRO A 387 -0.22 -21.44 -22.44
CA PRO A 387 -1.48 -21.73 -23.12
C PRO A 387 -2.29 -22.89 -22.53
N GLY A 388 -1.63 -23.98 -22.13
CA GLY A 388 -2.30 -25.13 -21.50
C GLY A 388 -2.93 -24.81 -20.14
N ASP A 389 -2.27 -23.96 -19.35
CA ASP A 389 -2.80 -23.52 -18.05
C ASP A 389 -3.97 -22.54 -18.23
N CYS A 390 -3.93 -21.69 -19.27
CA CYS A 390 -5.05 -20.82 -19.59
C CYS A 390 -6.29 -21.62 -19.99
N GLU A 391 -6.14 -22.62 -20.85
CA GLU A 391 -7.26 -23.49 -21.23
C GLU A 391 -7.78 -24.31 -20.05
N ALA A 392 -6.88 -24.85 -19.21
CA ALA A 392 -7.28 -25.56 -18.00
C ALA A 392 -8.08 -24.67 -17.03
N GLN A 393 -7.68 -23.41 -16.85
CA GLN A 393 -8.42 -22.47 -16.00
C GLN A 393 -9.80 -22.12 -16.58
N LYS A 394 -9.92 -21.91 -17.89
CA LYS A 394 -11.21 -21.69 -18.55
C LYS A 394 -12.17 -22.88 -18.41
N GLN A 395 -11.63 -24.10 -18.37
CA GLN A 395 -12.43 -25.31 -18.16
C GLN A 395 -12.78 -25.54 -16.68
N PHE A 396 -11.92 -25.11 -15.77
CA PHE A 396 -12.10 -25.33 -14.33
C PHE A 396 -13.02 -24.30 -13.67
N PHE A 397 -12.87 -23.02 -14.04
CA PHE A 397 -13.66 -21.93 -13.48
C PHE A 397 -14.88 -21.62 -14.34
N ASP A 398 -15.96 -21.19 -13.69
CA ASP A 398 -17.10 -20.56 -14.37
C ASP A 398 -16.72 -19.13 -14.74
N VAL A 399 -16.12 -18.98 -15.94
CA VAL A 399 -15.69 -17.69 -16.49
C VAL A 399 -16.88 -17.01 -17.16
N VAL A 400 -17.25 -15.85 -16.63
CA VAL A 400 -18.40 -15.07 -17.09
C VAL A 400 -17.98 -13.96 -18.04
N ASP A 401 -18.94 -13.34 -18.74
CA ASP A 401 -18.65 -12.25 -19.65
C ASP A 401 -18.06 -11.03 -18.91
N PRO A 402 -17.16 -10.26 -19.55
CA PRO A 402 -16.72 -8.97 -19.04
C PRO A 402 -17.92 -8.03 -18.85
N VAL A 403 -17.97 -7.40 -17.69
CA VAL A 403 -19.01 -6.45 -17.30
C VAL A 403 -18.40 -5.06 -17.12
N ASP A 404 -19.25 -4.04 -17.20
CA ASP A 404 -18.81 -2.69 -16.89
C ASP A 404 -18.48 -2.62 -15.40
N GLN A 405 -17.44 -1.87 -15.04
CA GLN A 405 -17.10 -1.70 -13.64
C GLN A 405 -18.27 -1.08 -12.83
N GLN A 406 -19.09 -0.24 -13.47
CA GLN A 406 -20.24 0.40 -12.83
C GLN A 406 -21.31 -0.62 -12.40
N ASP A 407 -21.31 -1.85 -12.94
CA ASP A 407 -22.22 -2.91 -12.52
C ASP A 407 -21.96 -3.35 -11.07
N ALA A 408 -20.74 -3.11 -10.56
CA ALA A 408 -20.42 -3.36 -9.15
C ALA A 408 -21.33 -2.58 -8.19
N TRP A 409 -21.86 -1.42 -8.59
CA TRP A 409 -22.71 -0.60 -7.73
C TRP A 409 -24.08 -1.22 -7.47
N GLY A 410 -24.45 -2.29 -8.18
CA GLY A 410 -25.67 -3.07 -7.90
C GLY A 410 -25.60 -3.92 -6.63
N TYR A 411 -24.43 -4.05 -5.98
CA TYR A 411 -24.21 -5.02 -4.89
C TYR A 411 -23.81 -4.35 -3.58
N LYS A 412 -24.31 -4.87 -2.46
CA LYS A 412 -23.99 -4.34 -1.12
C LYS A 412 -22.55 -4.57 -0.72
N TYR A 413 -21.94 -5.67 -1.13
CA TYR A 413 -20.62 -6.09 -0.66
C TYR A 413 -19.66 -6.24 -1.85
N LEU A 414 -18.53 -5.53 -1.84
CA LEU A 414 -17.56 -5.53 -2.94
C LEU A 414 -16.22 -6.08 -2.46
N LEU A 415 -15.63 -6.99 -3.23
CA LEU A 415 -14.31 -7.54 -2.93
C LEU A 415 -13.20 -6.74 -3.63
N ASP A 416 -12.34 -6.09 -2.86
CA ASP A 416 -11.06 -5.55 -3.33
C ASP A 416 -9.96 -6.59 -3.11
N MET A 417 -9.29 -7.01 -4.19
CA MET A 417 -8.29 -8.07 -4.13
C MET A 417 -7.11 -7.75 -5.05
N ASP A 418 -5.90 -7.90 -4.51
CA ASP A 418 -4.65 -7.65 -5.22
C ASP A 418 -4.56 -8.44 -6.54
N GLY A 419 -4.00 -7.81 -7.55
CA GLY A 419 -3.60 -8.42 -8.82
C GLY A 419 -2.10 -8.70 -8.81
N ASN A 420 -1.38 -8.21 -9.82
CA ASN A 420 0.09 -8.23 -9.82
C ASN A 420 0.68 -7.46 -8.63
N ALA A 421 -0.05 -6.43 -8.19
CA ALA A 421 0.19 -5.65 -6.99
C ALA A 421 -1.17 -5.16 -6.45
N PHE A 422 -1.23 -3.95 -5.88
CA PHE A 422 -2.47 -3.35 -5.39
C PHE A 422 -3.61 -3.31 -6.44
N SER A 423 -4.85 -3.32 -5.96
CA SER A 423 -6.05 -3.18 -6.80
C SER A 423 -6.40 -1.70 -7.03
N GLY A 424 -6.24 -1.23 -8.26
CA GLY A 424 -6.58 0.14 -8.65
C GLY A 424 -8.08 0.51 -8.60
N ARG A 425 -8.95 -0.38 -8.11
CA ARG A 425 -10.40 -0.13 -7.95
C ARG A 425 -10.78 0.35 -6.56
N PHE A 426 -9.88 0.22 -5.60
CA PHE A 426 -10.19 0.38 -4.18
C PHE A 426 -10.86 1.72 -3.87
N TYR A 427 -10.39 2.83 -4.43
CA TYR A 427 -10.97 4.15 -4.17
C TYR A 427 -12.40 4.29 -4.71
N ALA A 428 -12.69 3.74 -5.88
CA ALA A 428 -14.04 3.76 -6.40
C ALA A 428 -14.98 2.93 -5.51
N PHE A 429 -14.50 1.82 -4.95
CA PHE A 429 -15.29 1.00 -4.02
C PHE A 429 -15.57 1.72 -2.71
N LEU A 430 -14.57 2.37 -2.11
CA LEU A 430 -14.77 3.18 -0.91
C LEU A 430 -15.70 4.38 -1.13
N GLN A 431 -15.71 4.96 -2.33
CA GLN A 431 -16.60 6.08 -2.67
C GLN A 431 -18.05 5.67 -2.93
N SER A 432 -18.28 4.39 -3.24
CA SER A 432 -19.61 3.85 -3.50
C SER A 432 -20.43 3.73 -2.22
N ARG A 433 -21.74 3.45 -2.37
CA ARG A 433 -22.64 3.13 -1.27
C ARG A 433 -22.58 1.65 -0.89
N SER A 434 -21.47 0.97 -1.13
CA SER A 434 -21.28 -0.46 -0.86
C SER A 434 -20.19 -0.68 0.20
N LEU A 435 -20.28 -1.77 0.94
CA LEU A 435 -19.27 -2.18 1.90
C LEU A 435 -18.13 -2.91 1.18
N THR A 436 -16.90 -2.42 1.36
CA THR A 436 -15.71 -3.04 0.75
C THR A 436 -15.09 -4.08 1.69
N PHE A 437 -14.87 -5.28 1.18
CA PHE A 437 -14.02 -6.31 1.76
C PHE A 437 -12.65 -6.28 1.09
N LYS A 438 -11.56 -6.21 1.85
CA LYS A 438 -10.20 -6.09 1.30
C LYS A 438 -9.36 -7.32 1.60
N LEU A 439 -8.93 -8.02 0.56
CA LEU A 439 -7.96 -9.11 0.58
C LEU A 439 -6.66 -8.64 -0.09
N ALA A 440 -5.78 -8.04 0.70
CA ALA A 440 -4.57 -7.41 0.18
C ALA A 440 -3.34 -7.68 1.04
N LEU A 441 -2.23 -7.99 0.36
CA LEU A 441 -0.88 -8.12 0.88
C LEU A 441 -0.06 -6.86 0.60
N PHE A 442 -0.29 -6.20 -0.54
CA PHE A 442 0.45 -5.01 -0.92
C PHE A 442 0.05 -3.80 -0.07
N ARG A 443 1.06 -3.11 0.44
CA ARG A 443 0.89 -1.87 1.23
C ARG A 443 0.92 -0.66 0.30
N GLU A 444 -0.01 0.24 0.53
CA GLU A 444 -0.19 1.50 -0.20
C GLU A 444 0.03 2.70 0.75
N TRP A 445 0.19 3.91 0.20
CA TRP A 445 0.52 5.13 0.94
C TRP A 445 -0.49 5.51 2.05
N HIS A 446 -1.76 5.13 1.86
CA HIS A 446 -2.88 5.52 2.72
C HIS A 446 -3.08 4.59 3.94
N GLY A 447 -2.11 3.71 4.26
CA GLY A 447 -2.25 2.73 5.35
C GLY A 447 -2.55 3.36 6.73
N GLU A 448 -2.12 4.61 6.92
CA GLU A 448 -2.42 5.39 8.12
C GLU A 448 -3.78 6.11 8.07
N TRP A 449 -4.35 6.26 6.88
CA TRP A 449 -5.51 7.12 6.63
C TRP A 449 -6.78 6.31 6.44
N LEU A 450 -6.66 5.06 5.96
CA LEU A 450 -7.76 4.12 5.83
C LEU A 450 -7.64 3.02 6.89
N ARG A 451 -8.56 3.04 7.85
CA ARG A 451 -8.63 2.05 8.95
C ARG A 451 -9.49 0.83 8.62
N PRO A 452 -8.95 -0.41 8.79
CA PRO A 452 -9.77 -1.62 8.80
C PRO A 452 -10.85 -1.55 9.88
N TRP A 453 -12.00 -2.18 9.63
CA TRP A 453 -13.21 -2.16 10.46
C TRP A 453 -13.86 -0.79 10.68
N VAL A 454 -13.35 0.26 10.03
CA VAL A 454 -13.97 1.59 9.99
C VAL A 454 -14.38 1.93 8.57
N HIS A 455 -13.50 1.72 7.59
CA HIS A 455 -13.76 2.07 6.19
C HIS A 455 -13.87 0.83 5.27
N TYR A 456 -13.41 -0.33 5.72
CA TYR A 456 -13.49 -1.59 4.99
C TYR A 456 -13.35 -2.78 5.94
N VAL A 457 -13.79 -3.96 5.52
CA VAL A 457 -13.61 -5.22 6.25
C VAL A 457 -12.34 -5.92 5.74
N PRO A 458 -11.28 -6.07 6.55
CA PRO A 458 -10.11 -6.86 6.14
C PRO A 458 -10.43 -8.35 6.13
N LEU A 459 -9.95 -9.07 5.12
CA LEU A 459 -10.04 -10.52 5.04
C LEU A 459 -8.66 -11.16 5.25
N SER A 460 -8.62 -12.29 5.95
CA SER A 460 -7.40 -13.08 6.13
C SER A 460 -6.93 -13.68 4.80
N LEU A 461 -5.63 -13.93 4.64
CA LEU A 461 -5.10 -14.57 3.42
C LEU A 461 -5.36 -16.09 3.39
N GLN A 462 -5.65 -16.71 4.54
CA GLN A 462 -5.95 -18.14 4.70
C GLN A 462 -7.42 -18.46 4.36
N GLY A 463 -8.32 -17.54 4.68
CA GLY A 463 -9.69 -17.53 4.19
C GLY A 463 -10.70 -18.39 4.92
N ASP A 464 -10.47 -18.66 6.20
CA ASP A 464 -11.49 -19.28 7.05
C ASP A 464 -12.54 -18.26 7.51
N ASP A 465 -12.21 -16.97 7.53
CA ASP A 465 -13.10 -15.85 7.86
C ASP A 465 -14.01 -15.39 6.71
N TRP A 466 -13.69 -15.72 5.45
CA TRP A 466 -14.34 -15.09 4.28
C TRP A 466 -15.85 -15.23 4.25
N LEU A 467 -16.37 -16.46 4.40
CA LEU A 467 -17.81 -16.70 4.37
C LEU A 467 -18.48 -16.03 5.58
N GLU A 468 -17.90 -16.21 6.77
CA GLU A 468 -18.49 -15.72 8.00
C GLU A 468 -18.52 -14.21 8.05
N ALA A 469 -17.50 -13.52 7.54
CA ALA A 469 -17.49 -12.07 7.48
C ALA A 469 -18.63 -11.53 6.61
N VAL A 470 -18.94 -12.20 5.49
CA VAL A 470 -20.08 -11.85 4.62
C VAL A 470 -21.41 -12.20 5.29
N ARG A 471 -21.54 -13.42 5.82
CA ARG A 471 -22.76 -13.89 6.50
C ARG A 471 -23.11 -13.00 7.69
N PHE A 472 -22.11 -12.59 8.48
CA PHE A 472 -22.30 -11.71 9.63
C PHE A 472 -22.86 -10.34 9.20
N VAL A 473 -22.31 -9.70 8.16
CA VAL A 473 -22.79 -8.37 7.75
C VAL A 473 -24.06 -8.37 6.89
N ASP A 474 -24.60 -9.55 6.56
CA ASP A 474 -25.85 -9.68 5.79
C ASP A 474 -26.99 -10.29 6.60
N GLU A 475 -26.74 -11.40 7.31
CA GLU A 475 -27.79 -12.17 7.99
C GLU A 475 -27.87 -11.91 9.50
N ASP A 476 -26.78 -11.47 10.14
CA ASP A 476 -26.82 -11.12 11.57
C ASP A 476 -27.36 -9.68 11.76
N PRO A 477 -28.37 -9.43 12.62
CA PRO A 477 -28.92 -8.08 12.78
C PRO A 477 -27.92 -7.03 13.26
N GLU A 478 -27.00 -7.39 14.17
CA GLU A 478 -25.97 -6.47 14.65
C GLU A 478 -24.91 -6.26 13.57
N GLY A 479 -24.46 -7.37 12.94
CA GLY A 479 -23.49 -7.33 11.85
C GLY A 479 -23.98 -6.54 10.64
N ALA A 480 -25.26 -6.66 10.26
CA ALA A 480 -25.87 -5.91 9.16
C ALA A 480 -25.94 -4.42 9.43
N ALA A 481 -26.28 -4.02 10.66
CA ALA A 481 -26.27 -2.62 11.07
C ALA A 481 -24.85 -2.04 11.03
N GLU A 482 -23.85 -2.76 11.57
CA GLU A 482 -22.45 -2.33 11.51
C GLU A 482 -21.89 -2.33 10.08
N GLY A 483 -22.27 -3.30 9.24
CA GLY A 483 -21.85 -3.37 7.84
C GLY A 483 -22.31 -2.15 7.03
N ARG A 484 -23.57 -1.75 7.18
CA ARG A 484 -24.09 -0.51 6.57
C ARG A 484 -23.36 0.73 7.09
N LYS A 485 -23.12 0.81 8.41
CA LYS A 485 -22.38 1.92 9.02
C LYS A 485 -20.97 2.04 8.46
N ILE A 486 -20.25 0.93 8.28
CA ILE A 486 -18.91 0.92 7.67
C ILE A 486 -18.97 1.42 6.22
N ALA A 487 -19.97 1.00 5.43
CA ALA A 487 -20.14 1.50 4.06
C ALA A 487 -20.39 3.02 4.02
N GLU A 488 -21.22 3.54 4.93
CA GLU A 488 -21.51 4.97 5.05
C GLU A 488 -20.27 5.77 5.47
N GLU A 489 -19.55 5.33 6.51
CA GLU A 489 -18.31 5.97 6.98
C GLU A 489 -17.20 5.90 5.91
N SER A 490 -17.09 4.78 5.20
CA SER A 490 -16.17 4.61 4.08
C SER A 490 -16.40 5.67 3.00
N ARG A 491 -17.65 5.84 2.57
CA ARG A 491 -18.04 6.84 1.57
C ARG A 491 -17.79 8.26 2.06
N GLU A 492 -18.18 8.58 3.29
CA GLU A 492 -17.97 9.92 3.84
C GLU A 492 -16.47 10.25 3.96
N TRP A 493 -15.67 9.30 4.41
CA TRP A 493 -14.24 9.49 4.60
C TRP A 493 -13.47 9.53 3.28
N ALA A 494 -13.77 8.63 2.34
CA ALA A 494 -13.07 8.57 1.06
C ALA A 494 -13.20 9.88 0.27
N ASN A 495 -14.37 10.53 0.35
CA ASN A 495 -14.62 11.83 -0.27
C ASN A 495 -13.95 13.02 0.42
N ARG A 496 -13.26 12.82 1.55
CA ARG A 496 -12.57 13.87 2.32
C ARG A 496 -11.08 13.62 2.55
N ALA A 497 -10.63 12.37 2.48
CA ALA A 497 -9.28 11.99 2.91
C ALA A 497 -8.44 11.28 1.86
N VAL A 498 -8.99 10.87 0.71
CA VAL A 498 -8.19 10.27 -0.38
C VAL A 498 -8.42 10.95 -1.72
N ARG A 499 -8.73 12.25 -1.68
CA ARG A 499 -8.91 13.10 -2.87
C ARG A 499 -7.57 13.36 -3.58
N LYS A 500 -7.63 14.01 -4.75
CA LYS A 500 -6.41 14.41 -5.47
C LYS A 500 -5.53 15.32 -4.62
N GLU A 501 -6.15 16.23 -3.90
CA GLU A 501 -5.50 17.19 -3.03
C GLU A 501 -4.81 16.49 -1.85
N ASP A 502 -5.44 15.46 -1.28
CA ASP A 502 -4.87 14.66 -0.20
C ASP A 502 -3.61 13.91 -0.68
N MET A 503 -3.67 13.32 -1.88
CA MET A 503 -2.52 12.69 -2.52
C MET A 503 -1.38 13.68 -2.80
N GLU A 504 -1.70 14.89 -3.29
CA GLU A 504 -0.72 15.95 -3.55
C GLU A 504 -0.05 16.42 -2.25
N VAL A 505 -0.81 16.61 -1.16
CA VAL A 505 -0.27 17.01 0.14
C VAL A 505 0.66 15.93 0.72
N TRP A 506 0.27 14.67 0.60
CA TRP A 506 1.09 13.56 1.07
C TRP A 506 2.38 13.44 0.24
N PHE A 507 2.27 13.59 -1.08
CA PHE A 507 3.43 13.55 -1.96
C PHE A 507 4.38 14.73 -1.75
N PHE A 508 3.85 15.92 -1.49
CA PHE A 508 4.66 17.08 -1.12
C PHE A 508 5.47 16.79 0.15
N ARG A 509 4.83 16.24 1.19
CA ARG A 509 5.54 15.85 2.42
C ARG A 509 6.65 14.84 2.13
N LEU A 510 6.35 13.80 1.35
CA LEU A 510 7.32 12.78 0.99
C LEU A 510 8.54 13.39 0.30
N LEU A 511 8.33 14.29 -0.68
CA LEU A 511 9.43 14.88 -1.42
C LEU A 511 10.26 15.87 -0.60
N LEU A 512 9.68 16.57 0.38
CA LEU A 512 10.47 17.37 1.34
C LEU A 512 11.36 16.48 2.22
N GLU A 513 10.84 15.34 2.69
CA GLU A 513 11.61 14.39 3.49
C GLU A 513 12.72 13.72 2.68
N TYR A 514 12.41 13.30 1.45
CA TYR A 514 13.39 12.73 0.52
C TYR A 514 14.46 13.75 0.14
N ALA A 515 14.07 14.99 -0.19
CA ALA A 515 14.99 16.09 -0.49
C ALA A 515 16.00 16.28 0.64
N ARG A 516 15.54 16.28 1.90
CA ARG A 516 16.43 16.37 3.05
C ARG A 516 17.38 15.18 3.13
N VAL A 517 16.92 13.95 2.91
CA VAL A 517 17.76 12.74 2.97
C VAL A 517 18.92 12.79 1.98
N ILE A 518 18.69 13.35 0.79
CA ILE A 518 19.68 13.44 -0.29
C ILE A 518 20.47 14.76 -0.30
N ASP A 519 20.32 15.61 0.70
CA ASP A 519 21.08 16.87 0.83
C ASP A 519 22.42 16.65 1.55
N ASP A 520 23.50 17.22 1.03
CA ASP A 520 24.84 17.09 1.63
C ASP A 520 24.93 17.77 3.01
N ASN A 521 24.04 18.72 3.32
CA ASN A 521 23.95 19.44 4.59
C ASN A 521 22.85 18.90 5.52
N ARG A 522 22.26 17.73 5.23
CA ARG A 522 21.07 17.19 5.93
C ARG A 522 21.14 17.16 7.46
N GLU A 523 22.34 17.06 8.03
CA GLU A 523 22.58 17.05 9.49
C GLU A 523 22.39 18.43 10.14
N ASN A 524 22.23 19.50 9.35
CA ASN A 524 21.97 20.85 9.82
C ASN A 524 20.63 21.41 9.29
N LEU A 525 19.92 20.66 8.45
CA LEU A 525 18.68 21.11 7.83
C LEU A 525 17.47 20.87 8.73
N GLY A 526 16.64 21.90 8.88
CA GLY A 526 15.30 21.72 9.41
C GLY A 526 14.55 23.02 9.67
N PHE A 527 13.24 22.87 9.75
CA PHE A 527 12.33 23.95 10.09
C PHE A 527 12.31 24.18 11.60
N GLN A 528 12.38 25.45 11.97
CA GLN A 528 12.15 25.94 13.32
C GLN A 528 11.26 27.17 13.24
N ILE A 529 10.27 27.21 14.13
CA ILE A 529 9.46 28.40 14.32
C ILE A 529 10.38 29.50 14.83
N ARG A 530 10.45 30.61 14.09
CA ARG A 530 11.22 31.77 14.51
C ARG A 530 10.58 32.31 15.78
N ALA A 531 11.35 32.40 16.86
CA ALA A 531 10.90 33.10 18.06
C ALA A 531 10.80 34.61 17.78
N GLY A 532 9.58 35.15 17.66
CA GLY A 532 9.26 36.59 17.68
C GLY A 532 8.29 37.02 16.57
N ARG A 533 7.26 37.82 16.81
CA ARG A 533 6.91 38.74 17.91
C ARG A 533 5.43 38.59 18.26
N ALA A 534 5.09 38.75 19.55
CA ALA A 534 3.73 39.04 19.98
C ALA A 534 3.20 40.31 19.31
#